data_AF-A0A0D0RIS0-F1
#
_entry.id   AF-A0A0D0RIS0-F1
#
_cell.length_a   1.000
_cell.length_b   1.000
_cell.length_c   1.000
_cell.angle_alpha   90.00
_cell.angle_beta   90.00
_cell.angle_gamma   90.00
#
_symmetry.space_group_name_H-M   'P 1'
#
loop_
_entity.id
_entity.type
_entity.pdbx_description
1 polymer ?
#
loop_
_entity_poly.entity_id
_entity_poly.type
_entity_poly.pdbx_seq_one_letter_code
_entity_poly.pdbx_strand_id
1 'polypeptide(L)' 'MAQKNATIQKKHRDFFKERGIKIQFIDMKEKGMSKGEFNSVAQANGGMEAMLDLNCKDQDTLALIKYLALEDKLQKY' A
#
# COMPACT_ATOMS: atom_id res chain seq x y z
N MET A 1 -6.07 11.48 16.75
CA MET A 1 -5.47 10.35 16.00
C MET A 1 -4.63 10.75 14.78
N ALA A 2 -4.62 12.02 14.33
CA ALA A 2 -3.79 12.46 13.20
C ALA A 2 -2.26 12.56 13.50
N GLN A 3 -1.88 12.74 14.77
CA GLN A 3 -0.47 13.01 15.14
C GLN A 3 0.47 11.79 15.09
N LYS A 4 -0.01 10.55 15.25
CA LYS A 4 0.88 9.35 15.24
C LYS A 4 1.44 9.06 13.85
N ASN A 5 0.63 9.17 12.80
CA ASN A 5 1.03 8.82 11.44
C ASN A 5 1.98 9.86 10.83
N ALA A 6 1.79 11.14 11.15
CA ALA A 6 2.70 12.21 10.71
C ALA A 6 4.13 12.01 11.25
N THR A 7 4.25 11.56 12.49
CA THR A 7 5.56 11.30 13.12
C THR A 7 6.29 10.12 12.47
N ILE A 8 5.58 9.03 12.14
CA ILE A 8 6.18 7.87 11.46
C ILE A 8 6.64 8.26 10.04
N GLN A 9 5.79 8.95 9.29
CA GLN A 9 6.14 9.41 7.94
C GLN A 9 7.36 10.33 7.96
N LYS A 10 7.44 11.25 8.93
CA LYS A 10 8.61 12.10 9.12
C LYS A 10 9.88 11.27 9.38
N LYS A 11 9.82 10.31 10.32
CA LYS A 11 10.95 9.42 10.64
C LYS A 11 11.45 8.64 9.42
N HIS A 12 10.54 8.12 8.58
CA HIS A 12 10.95 7.43 7.35
C HIS A 12 11.64 8.37 6.37
N ARG A 13 11.11 9.59 6.14
CA ARG A 13 11.77 10.57 5.26
C ARG A 13 13.16 10.94 5.77
N ASP A 14 13.28 11.18 7.08
CA ASP A 14 14.56 11.50 7.71
C ASP A 14 15.57 10.34 7.54
N PHE A 15 15.13 9.09 7.74
CA PHE A 15 15.97 7.89 7.56
C PHE A 15 16.60 7.80 6.16
N PHE A 16 15.81 8.04 5.09
CA PHE A 16 16.30 8.00 3.72
C PHE A 16 17.17 9.22 3.38
N LYS A 17 16.77 10.41 3.87
CA LYS A 17 17.53 11.66 3.68
C LYS A 17 18.92 11.59 4.28
N GLU A 18 19.04 11.07 5.51
CA GLU A 18 20.32 10.88 6.21
C GLU A 18 21.27 9.93 5.47
N ARG A 19 20.72 9.00 4.67
CA ARG A 19 21.50 8.05 3.85
C ARG A 19 21.75 8.53 2.43
N GLY A 20 21.31 9.76 2.08
CA GLY A 20 21.44 10.30 0.73
C GLY A 20 20.57 9.58 -0.31
N ILE A 21 19.58 8.78 0.12
CA ILE A 21 18.69 8.04 -0.79
C ILE A 21 17.56 8.97 -1.22
N LYS A 22 17.51 9.27 -2.53
CA LYS A 22 16.40 10.03 -3.10
C LYS A 22 15.14 9.17 -3.11
N ILE A 23 14.06 9.72 -2.58
CA ILE A 23 12.74 9.09 -2.55
C ILE A 23 11.69 10.05 -3.08
N GLN A 24 10.62 9.49 -3.63
CA GLN A 24 9.40 10.22 -3.91
C GLN A 24 8.42 10.01 -2.75
N PHE A 25 7.86 11.09 -2.23
CA PHE A 25 6.75 11.02 -1.28
C PHE A 25 5.44 11.22 -2.02
N ILE A 26 4.50 10.28 -1.87
CA ILE A 26 3.18 10.31 -2.50
C ILE A 26 2.14 10.28 -1.38
N ASP A 27 1.25 11.26 -1.34
CA ASP A 27 0.07 11.20 -0.49
C ASP A 27 -1.03 10.42 -1.21
N MET A 28 -1.22 9.16 -0.81
CA MET A 28 -2.20 8.25 -1.42
C MET A 28 -3.66 8.74 -1.29
N LYS A 29 -3.96 9.68 -0.40
CA LYS A 29 -5.31 10.27 -0.29
C LYS A 29 -5.58 11.32 -1.36
N GLU A 30 -4.55 12.06 -1.77
CA GLU A 30 -4.66 13.11 -2.78
C GLU A 30 -4.35 12.57 -4.17
N LYS A 31 -3.35 11.70 -4.29
CA LYS A 31 -2.89 11.14 -5.55
C LYS A 31 -2.64 9.64 -5.42
N GLY A 32 -3.50 8.87 -6.06
CA GLY A 32 -3.32 7.42 -6.19
C GLY A 32 -2.15 7.06 -7.09
N MET A 33 -1.76 5.78 -7.04
CA MET A 33 -0.82 5.20 -8.00
C MET A 33 -1.50 5.00 -9.35
N SER A 34 -0.75 5.18 -10.43
CA SER A 34 -1.17 4.71 -11.75
C SER A 34 -1.21 3.18 -11.78
N LYS A 35 -1.94 2.61 -12.76
CA LYS A 35 -2.01 1.15 -12.96
C LYS A 35 -0.62 0.50 -13.11
N GLY A 36 0.31 1.16 -13.80
CA GLY A 36 1.66 0.66 -13.99
C GLY A 36 2.50 0.67 -12.71
N GLU A 37 2.45 1.77 -11.95
CA GLU A 37 3.14 1.89 -10.66
C GLU A 37 2.62 0.87 -9.65
N PHE A 38 1.31 0.71 -9.57
CA PHE A 38 0.69 -0.28 -8.69
C PHE A 38 1.17 -1.70 -9.02
N ASN A 39 1.14 -2.09 -10.30
CA ASN A 39 1.59 -3.42 -10.70
C ASN A 39 3.08 -3.66 -10.39
N SER A 40 3.93 -2.66 -10.60
CA SER A 40 5.36 -2.73 -10.28
C SER A 40 5.61 -2.94 -8.79
N VAL A 41 4.93 -2.16 -7.94
CA VAL A 41 5.03 -2.28 -6.47
C VAL A 41 4.48 -3.62 -5.98
N ALA A 42 3.33 -4.05 -6.50
CA ALA A 42 2.74 -5.33 -6.14
C ALA A 42 3.66 -6.49 -6.48
N GLN A 43 4.29 -6.48 -7.66
CA GLN A 43 5.28 -7.50 -8.04
C GLN A 43 6.49 -7.51 -7.11
N ALA A 44 7.03 -6.34 -6.75
CA ALA A 44 8.16 -6.23 -5.83
C ALA A 44 7.83 -6.76 -4.41
N ASN A 45 6.57 -6.68 -3.99
CA ASN A 45 6.10 -7.15 -2.70
C ASN A 45 5.64 -8.62 -2.68
N GLY A 46 5.71 -9.34 -3.80
CA GLY A 46 5.24 -10.73 -3.89
C GLY A 46 3.72 -10.87 -4.14
N GLY A 47 3.08 -9.80 -4.60
CA GLY A 47 1.66 -9.74 -4.95
C GLY A 47 0.88 -8.70 -4.14
N MET A 48 -0.37 -8.45 -4.57
CA MET A 48 -1.26 -7.49 -3.91
C MET A 48 -1.64 -7.92 -2.49
N GLU A 49 -1.75 -9.22 -2.22
CA GLU A 49 -2.11 -9.73 -0.89
C GLU A 49 -1.09 -9.32 0.18
N ALA A 50 0.19 -9.26 -0.18
CA ALA A 50 1.27 -8.82 0.71
C ALA A 50 1.27 -7.31 0.98
N MET A 51 0.49 -6.52 0.21
CA MET A 51 0.33 -5.09 0.42
C MET A 51 -0.82 -4.75 1.38
N LEU A 52 -1.68 -5.71 1.72
CA LEU A 52 -2.86 -5.48 2.57
C LEU A 52 -2.51 -5.62 4.06
N ASP A 53 -2.95 -4.65 4.86
CA ASP A 53 -2.90 -4.75 6.32
C ASP A 53 -4.11 -5.53 6.84
N LEU A 54 -3.87 -6.72 7.37
CA LEU A 54 -4.90 -7.59 7.93
C LEU A 54 -5.52 -7.04 9.21
N ASN A 55 -4.82 -6.16 9.92
CA ASN A 55 -5.26 -5.56 11.18
C ASN A 55 -5.77 -4.13 10.99
N CYS A 56 -6.15 -3.77 9.76
CA CYS A 56 -6.65 -2.44 9.46
C CYS A 56 -7.97 -2.15 10.21
N LYS A 57 -8.32 -0.88 10.34
CA LYS A 57 -9.56 -0.47 11.02
C LYS A 57 -10.82 -0.90 10.26
N ASP A 58 -10.76 -0.86 8.93
CA ASP A 58 -11.89 -1.13 8.05
C ASP A 58 -11.82 -2.58 7.52
N GLN A 59 -12.32 -3.48 8.36
CA GLN A 59 -12.32 -4.91 8.08
C GLN A 59 -13.32 -5.31 6.98
N ASP A 60 -14.40 -4.53 6.80
CA ASP A 60 -15.41 -4.80 5.78
C ASP A 60 -14.83 -4.60 4.37
N THR A 61 -14.14 -3.47 4.15
CA THR A 61 -13.46 -3.20 2.87
C THR A 61 -12.37 -4.25 2.60
N LEU A 62 -11.63 -4.67 3.62
CA LEU A 62 -10.63 -5.73 3.49
C LEU A 62 -11.24 -7.06 3.06
N ALA A 63 -12.39 -7.43 3.63
CA ALA A 63 -13.10 -8.65 3.26
C ALA A 63 -13.56 -8.59 1.80
N LEU A 64 -14.14 -7.47 1.35
CA LEU A 64 -14.56 -7.28 -0.04
C LEU A 64 -13.39 -7.46 -1.01
N ILE A 65 -12.24 -6.83 -0.75
CA ILE A 65 -11.05 -6.95 -1.60
C ILE A 65 -10.59 -8.40 -1.69
N LYS A 66 -10.54 -9.13 -0.56
CA LYS A 66 -10.10 -10.53 -0.53
C LYS A 66 -11.03 -11.45 -1.32
N TYR A 67 -12.34 -11.33 -1.14
CA TYR A 67 -13.30 -12.21 -1.80
C TYR A 67 -13.45 -11.89 -3.30
N LEU A 68 -13.46 -10.61 -3.69
CA LEU A 68 -13.45 -10.23 -5.10
C LEU A 68 -12.20 -10.76 -5.82
N ALA A 69 -11.02 -10.64 -5.20
CA ALA A 69 -9.78 -11.16 -5.76
C ALA A 69 -9.77 -12.69 -5.88
N LEU A 70 -10.50 -13.42 -5.02
CA LEU A 70 -10.66 -14.87 -5.11
C LEU A 70 -11.59 -15.27 -6.27
N GLU A 71 -12.70 -14.56 -6.46
CA GLU A 71 -13.64 -14.81 -7.56
C GLU A 71 -12.99 -14.63 -8.93
N ASP A 72 -12.19 -13.57 -9.13
CA ASP A 72 -11.40 -13.35 -10.35
C ASP A 72 -10.37 -14.48 -10.62
N LYS A 73 -9.85 -15.12 -9.56
CA LYS A 73 -8.96 -16.29 -9.70
C LYS A 73 -9.75 -17.55 -10.08
N LEU A 74 -11.00 -17.69 -9.63
CA LEU A 74 -11.86 -18.85 -9.91
C LEU A 74 -12.47 -18.81 -11.31
N GLN A 75 -12.79 -17.64 -11.86
CA GLN A 75 -13.34 -17.50 -13.24
C GLN A 75 -12.38 -17.93 -14.36
N LYS A 76 -11.12 -18.23 -14.03
CA LYS A 76 -10.10 -18.69 -14.97
C LYS A 76 -10.07 -20.22 -15.19
N TYR A 77 -11.02 -20.95 -14.62
CA TYR A 77 -11.26 -22.38 -14.83
C TYR A 77 -12.64 -22.61 -15.45
#